data_AF-A0A3M2LVD0-F1
#
_entry.id   AF-A0A3M2LVD0-F1
#
_cell.length_a   1.000
_cell.length_b   1.000
_cell.length_c   1.000
_cell.angle_alpha   90.00
_cell.angle_beta   90.00
_cell.angle_gamma   90.00
#
_symmetry.space_group_name_H-M   'P 1'
#
loop_
_entity.id
_entity.type
_entity.pdbx_description
1 polymer ?
#
loop_
_entity_poly.entity_id
_entity_poly.type
_entity_poly.pdbx_seq_one_letter_code
_entity_poly.pdbx_strand_id
1 'polypeptide(L)'
;MSPPPPESASDRTPEPSPGATAAGDPGPDALPQDGERAGRTALPPGQYVPRGWPVLHYGPVPKFRPKEWDFRVFGATATGGQYCWTWDEFDGLPRDSVVADFHCVTKFTIPDNHWEGIPGTAIIDLAPPDPEVTHVMVWAEYGYSANIRMSDFLADGTMFATHRDGERLPLDHGFPIRLVVPHLYAWKSVKWVRAIEYMVKDRRGFWEERGYHNVADPWREQRYSYQEDEGDAPPL
;
A
#
# COMPACT_ATOMS: atom_id res chain seq x y z
N MET A 1 -50.33 -20.66 61.25
CA MET A 1 -51.09 -19.57 61.89
C MET A 1 -50.95 -18.32 61.01
N SER A 2 -52.06 -17.73 60.59
CA SER A 2 -52.11 -16.36 60.01
C SER A 2 -52.28 -15.35 61.15
N PRO A 3 -51.89 -14.07 60.98
CA PRO A 3 -52.80 -13.05 60.42
C PRO A 3 -52.10 -12.00 59.48
N PRO A 4 -52.83 -11.00 58.92
CA PRO A 4 -52.42 -10.22 57.73
C PRO A 4 -52.09 -8.71 58.05
N PRO A 5 -52.21 -7.69 57.15
CA PRO A 5 -51.39 -6.45 57.16
C PRO A 5 -52.01 -5.27 57.95
N PRO A 6 -51.28 -4.14 58.11
CA PRO A 6 -51.49 -2.93 57.28
C PRO A 6 -50.17 -2.14 57.00
N GLU A 7 -50.03 -1.01 56.25
CA GLU A 7 -50.89 -0.20 55.35
C GLU A 7 -50.01 0.66 54.37
N SER A 8 -50.60 1.61 53.61
CA SER A 8 -49.93 2.52 52.66
C SER A 8 -49.67 3.94 53.21
N ALA A 9 -48.59 4.63 52.78
CA ALA A 9 -48.55 6.10 52.70
C ALA A 9 -47.44 6.67 51.76
N SER A 10 -47.88 7.51 50.80
CA SER A 10 -47.15 8.52 50.02
C SER A 10 -45.62 8.41 49.79
N ASP A 11 -45.22 8.30 48.52
CA ASP A 11 -44.09 9.11 48.03
C ASP A 11 -44.65 10.39 47.38
N ARG A 12 -43.93 11.51 47.47
CA ARG A 12 -44.40 12.85 47.05
C ARG A 12 -43.64 13.34 45.83
N THR A 13 -44.35 13.47 44.71
CA THR A 13 -43.92 14.31 43.59
C THR A 13 -43.73 15.77 44.03
N PRO A 14 -42.66 16.45 43.61
CA PRO A 14 -42.69 17.88 43.37
C PRO A 14 -42.85 18.14 41.86
N GLU A 15 -43.96 18.79 41.48
CA GLU A 15 -44.17 19.29 40.11
C GLU A 15 -43.42 20.61 39.84
N PRO A 16 -43.27 21.01 38.56
CA PRO A 16 -42.28 22.01 38.13
C PRO A 16 -42.87 23.41 37.88
N SER A 17 -41.99 24.41 37.70
CA SER A 17 -42.11 25.60 36.82
C SER A 17 -41.13 26.71 37.24
N PRO A 18 -40.83 27.74 36.42
CA PRO A 18 -41.42 28.08 35.11
C PRO A 18 -40.40 28.31 33.97
N GLY A 19 -40.90 28.57 32.76
CA GLY A 19 -40.18 29.41 31.79
C GLY A 19 -40.08 28.90 30.35
N ALA A 20 -41.21 28.63 29.67
CA ALA A 20 -41.20 28.40 28.23
C ALA A 20 -41.22 29.73 27.45
N THR A 21 -40.28 29.89 26.52
CA THR A 21 -40.47 30.66 25.27
C THR A 21 -40.00 29.82 24.09
N ALA A 22 -40.60 30.08 22.91
CA ALA A 22 -40.79 29.07 21.88
C ALA A 22 -39.59 28.85 20.93
N ALA A 23 -39.70 27.74 20.18
CA ALA A 23 -38.68 27.22 19.26
C ALA A 23 -38.34 28.16 18.09
N GLY A 24 -37.06 28.12 17.71
CA GLY A 24 -36.55 28.52 16.39
C GLY A 24 -35.63 27.41 15.87
N ASP A 25 -35.93 26.91 14.69
CA ASP A 25 -35.28 25.75 14.06
C ASP A 25 -33.90 26.13 13.48
N PRO A 26 -32.78 25.48 13.87
CA PRO A 26 -31.48 25.77 13.26
C PRO A 26 -31.32 24.99 11.95
N GLY A 27 -31.21 25.74 10.85
CA GLY A 27 -30.95 25.21 9.50
C GLY A 27 -29.58 24.51 9.34
N PRO A 28 -29.31 23.98 8.14
CA PRO A 28 -28.26 22.97 7.92
C PRO A 28 -26.83 23.48 8.14
N ASP A 29 -25.95 22.53 8.50
CA ASP A 29 -24.54 22.69 8.82
C ASP A 29 -23.81 23.76 7.99
N ALA A 30 -23.45 24.85 8.65
CA ALA A 30 -22.41 25.74 8.17
C ALA A 30 -21.05 25.01 8.30
N LEU A 31 -20.55 24.49 7.18
CA LEU A 31 -19.20 23.94 7.08
C LEU A 31 -18.17 24.91 7.66
N PRO A 32 -17.21 24.47 8.49
CA PRO A 32 -16.11 25.32 8.93
C PRO A 32 -15.37 25.89 7.71
N GLN A 33 -15.25 27.22 7.69
CA GLN A 33 -14.65 27.95 6.57
C GLN A 33 -13.16 27.58 6.43
N ASP A 34 -12.66 27.61 5.20
CA ASP A 34 -11.30 27.20 4.83
C ASP A 34 -10.22 28.00 5.58
N GLY A 35 -9.76 27.46 6.72
CA GLY A 35 -8.53 27.86 7.38
C GLY A 35 -7.33 27.30 6.62
N GLU A 36 -6.38 28.18 6.29
CA GLU A 36 -5.24 27.90 5.40
C GLU A 36 -4.42 26.66 5.80
N ARG A 37 -4.62 25.55 5.06
CA ARG A 37 -3.68 24.43 5.05
C ARG A 37 -2.44 24.80 4.21
N ALA A 38 -1.49 25.48 4.85
CA ALA A 38 -0.16 25.68 4.29
C ALA A 38 0.47 24.33 3.90
N GLY A 39 0.96 24.22 2.66
CA GLY A 39 1.79 23.08 2.23
C GLY A 39 1.08 21.83 1.70
N ARG A 40 -0.10 21.93 1.06
CA ARG A 40 -0.59 20.80 0.25
C ARG A 40 0.33 20.57 -0.96
N THR A 41 1.13 19.50 -0.92
CA THR A 41 1.83 18.97 -2.10
C THR A 41 0.83 18.79 -3.25
N ALA A 42 1.23 19.14 -4.47
CA ALA A 42 0.41 18.88 -5.65
C ALA A 42 0.13 17.37 -5.75
N LEU A 43 -1.05 17.00 -6.23
CA LEU A 43 -1.32 15.61 -6.61
C LEU A 43 -0.94 15.42 -8.08
N PRO A 44 -0.55 14.20 -8.50
CA PRO A 44 -0.40 13.89 -9.91
C PRO A 44 -1.71 14.12 -10.68
N PRO A 45 -1.67 14.41 -11.99
CA PRO A 45 -2.87 14.77 -12.75
C PRO A 45 -3.97 13.70 -12.66
N GLY A 46 -5.22 14.15 -12.55
CA GLY A 46 -6.39 13.30 -12.43
C GLY A 46 -6.50 12.46 -11.14
N GLN A 47 -5.66 12.71 -10.13
CA GLN A 47 -5.73 12.07 -8.80
C GLN A 47 -6.64 12.83 -7.82
N TYR A 48 -7.23 12.10 -6.86
CA TYR A 48 -7.90 12.65 -5.68
C TYR A 48 -7.46 11.94 -4.39
N VAL A 49 -7.64 12.56 -3.23
CA VAL A 49 -7.42 11.90 -1.92
C VAL A 49 -8.74 11.23 -1.50
N PRO A 50 -8.78 9.90 -1.29
CA PRO A 50 -9.98 9.17 -0.90
C PRO A 50 -10.28 9.34 0.60
N ARG A 51 -11.45 8.85 1.04
CA ARG A 51 -11.69 8.61 2.47
C ARG A 51 -11.15 7.23 2.85
N GLY A 52 -10.27 7.18 3.85
CA GLY A 52 -9.61 5.94 4.27
C GLY A 52 -8.62 5.41 3.23
N TRP A 53 -8.20 4.15 3.39
CA TRP A 53 -7.26 3.48 2.48
C TRP A 53 -8.00 2.41 1.64
N PRO A 54 -8.22 2.61 0.33
CA PRO A 54 -8.96 1.65 -0.49
C PRO A 54 -8.19 0.34 -0.70
N VAL A 55 -8.91 -0.78 -0.57
CA VAL A 55 -8.42 -2.14 -0.86
C VAL A 55 -8.70 -2.49 -2.31
N LEU A 56 -7.64 -2.72 -3.09
CA LEU A 56 -7.72 -3.31 -4.44
C LEU A 56 -6.74 -4.47 -4.54
N HIS A 57 -7.18 -5.62 -5.08
CA HIS A 57 -6.32 -6.75 -5.40
C HIS A 57 -6.87 -7.55 -6.58
N TYR A 58 -5.96 -8.19 -7.32
CA TYR A 58 -6.29 -9.26 -8.24
C TYR A 58 -6.28 -10.60 -7.48
N GLY A 59 -7.28 -11.45 -7.70
CA GLY A 59 -7.39 -12.75 -7.04
C GLY A 59 -7.77 -12.67 -5.55
N PRO A 60 -7.75 -13.81 -4.83
CA PRO A 60 -8.04 -13.88 -3.40
C PRO A 60 -6.87 -13.38 -2.54
N VAL A 61 -7.16 -12.94 -1.31
CA VAL A 61 -6.14 -12.61 -0.31
C VAL A 61 -5.48 -13.92 0.20
N PRO A 62 -4.15 -14.10 0.06
CA PRO A 62 -3.46 -15.29 0.55
C PRO A 62 -3.45 -15.35 2.07
N LYS A 63 -3.45 -16.58 2.61
CA LYS A 63 -3.26 -16.81 4.04
C LYS A 63 -1.76 -16.93 4.32
N PHE A 64 -1.19 -15.96 5.03
CA PHE A 64 0.20 -16.04 5.45
C PHE A 64 0.46 -17.25 6.37
N ARG A 65 1.54 -17.97 6.10
CA ARG A 65 2.03 -19.11 6.88
C ARG A 65 3.56 -19.02 6.98
N PRO A 66 4.14 -18.51 8.09
CA PRO A 66 5.56 -18.18 8.15
C PRO A 66 6.49 -19.39 7.89
N LYS A 67 6.06 -20.60 8.27
CA LYS A 67 6.82 -21.85 8.06
C LYS A 67 6.78 -22.40 6.62
N GLU A 68 5.89 -21.87 5.78
CA GLU A 68 5.75 -22.21 4.35
C GLU A 68 6.15 -21.02 3.45
N TRP A 69 6.59 -19.92 4.07
CA TRP A 69 6.95 -18.70 3.37
C TRP A 69 8.46 -18.60 3.19
N ASP A 70 8.84 -18.26 1.96
CA ASP A 70 10.19 -17.93 1.55
C ASP A 70 10.18 -16.69 0.65
N PHE A 71 11.23 -15.88 0.75
CA PHE A 71 11.58 -14.85 -0.22
C PHE A 71 12.77 -15.34 -1.04
N ARG A 72 12.68 -15.27 -2.36
CA ARG A 72 13.73 -15.74 -3.28
C ARG A 72 14.28 -14.63 -4.17
N VAL A 73 15.59 -14.64 -4.39
CA VAL A 73 16.26 -13.82 -5.41
C VAL A 73 16.91 -14.78 -6.41
N PHE A 74 16.55 -14.69 -7.68
CA PHE A 74 17.03 -15.60 -8.73
C PHE A 74 17.17 -14.89 -10.09
N GLY A 75 17.45 -15.64 -11.16
CA GLY A 75 17.70 -15.09 -12.49
C GLY A 75 19.18 -14.82 -12.70
N ALA A 76 19.52 -13.69 -13.33
CA ALA A 76 20.90 -13.28 -13.56
C ALA A 76 21.52 -12.69 -12.27
N THR A 77 21.88 -13.55 -11.32
CA THR A 77 22.68 -13.17 -10.13
C THR A 77 24.17 -13.20 -10.45
N ALA A 78 24.98 -12.43 -9.73
CA ALA A 78 26.44 -12.35 -9.93
C ALA A 78 27.16 -13.71 -9.74
N THR A 79 26.53 -14.66 -9.05
CA THR A 79 27.05 -16.01 -8.82
C THR A 79 26.43 -17.06 -9.74
N GLY A 80 25.42 -16.70 -10.55
CA GLY A 80 24.57 -17.64 -11.28
C GLY A 80 23.68 -18.52 -10.39
N GLY A 81 23.70 -18.32 -9.07
CA GLY A 81 22.89 -19.05 -8.10
C GLY A 81 21.56 -18.37 -7.77
N GLN A 82 20.90 -18.86 -6.73
CA GLN A 82 19.71 -18.25 -6.14
C GLN A 82 19.90 -18.07 -4.64
N TYR A 83 19.27 -17.05 -4.08
CA TYR A 83 19.26 -16.74 -2.65
C TYR A 83 17.85 -16.94 -2.11
N CYS A 84 17.74 -17.38 -0.87
CA CYS A 84 16.46 -17.71 -0.23
C CYS A 84 16.52 -17.38 1.25
N TRP A 85 15.46 -16.75 1.78
CA TRP A 85 15.28 -16.46 3.19
C TRP A 85 13.93 -17.00 3.64
N THR A 86 13.92 -17.67 4.79
CA THR A 86 12.68 -17.92 5.55
C THR A 86 12.09 -16.61 6.08
N TRP A 87 10.86 -16.67 6.60
CA TRP A 87 10.22 -15.49 7.20
C TRP A 87 11.05 -14.85 8.31
N ASP A 88 11.56 -15.65 9.25
CA ASP A 88 12.28 -15.12 10.42
C ASP A 88 13.63 -14.49 10.02
N GLU A 89 14.28 -15.02 8.97
CA GLU A 89 15.51 -14.44 8.41
C GLU A 89 15.23 -13.14 7.63
N PHE A 90 14.10 -13.06 6.91
CA PHE A 90 13.71 -11.86 6.16
C PHE A 90 13.22 -10.72 7.05
N ASP A 91 12.35 -10.99 8.03
CA ASP A 91 11.79 -9.97 8.95
C ASP A 91 12.87 -9.36 9.86
N GLY A 92 14.01 -10.06 10.02
CA GLY A 92 15.21 -9.63 10.74
C GLY A 92 16.30 -8.95 9.89
N LEU A 93 16.09 -8.74 8.59
CA LEU A 93 17.03 -7.97 7.75
C LEU A 93 17.05 -6.48 8.14
N PRO A 94 18.13 -5.74 7.79
CA PRO A 94 18.19 -4.29 8.01
C PRO A 94 16.99 -3.57 7.41
N ARG A 95 16.35 -2.71 8.22
CA ARG A 95 15.19 -1.93 7.84
C ARG A 95 15.51 -0.44 7.71
N ASP A 96 14.70 0.23 6.92
CA ASP A 96 14.66 1.69 6.80
C ASP A 96 13.20 2.17 6.83
N SER A 97 12.98 3.48 6.86
CA SER A 97 11.66 4.12 6.83
C SER A 97 11.60 5.29 5.86
N VAL A 98 10.46 5.45 5.20
CA VAL A 98 10.21 6.58 4.29
C VAL A 98 8.79 7.13 4.48
N VAL A 99 8.66 8.46 4.45
CA VAL A 99 7.35 9.11 4.28
C VAL A 99 7.14 9.34 2.79
N ALA A 100 6.11 8.71 2.22
CA ALA A 100 5.86 8.76 0.79
C ALA A 100 4.36 8.68 0.44
N ASP A 101 3.99 9.39 -0.61
CA ASP A 101 2.69 9.25 -1.26
C ASP A 101 2.55 7.87 -1.93
N PHE A 102 1.30 7.42 -2.08
CA PHE A 102 0.96 6.17 -2.73
C PHE A 102 -0.12 6.38 -3.79
N HIS A 103 0.28 6.34 -5.06
CA HIS A 103 -0.55 6.74 -6.20
C HIS A 103 -1.20 5.54 -6.89
N CYS A 104 -2.53 5.42 -6.83
CA CYS A 104 -3.24 4.38 -7.57
C CYS A 104 -3.62 4.81 -9.00
N VAL A 105 -3.54 3.86 -9.92
CA VAL A 105 -4.01 4.00 -11.31
C VAL A 105 -5.50 4.28 -11.40
N THR A 106 -6.30 3.81 -10.43
CA THR A 106 -7.74 4.08 -10.32
C THR A 106 -8.05 5.44 -9.69
N LYS A 107 -7.14 6.42 -9.86
CA LYS A 107 -7.29 7.85 -9.56
C LYS A 107 -7.32 8.26 -8.09
N PHE A 108 -6.98 7.39 -7.13
CA PHE A 108 -6.76 7.83 -5.75
C PHE A 108 -5.27 7.94 -5.39
N THR A 109 -4.91 8.91 -4.56
CA THR A 109 -3.60 9.02 -3.89
C THR A 109 -3.79 9.01 -2.39
N ILE A 110 -3.01 8.19 -1.67
CA ILE A 110 -2.89 8.30 -0.21
C ILE A 110 -1.61 9.10 0.06
N PRO A 111 -1.69 10.32 0.60
CA PRO A 111 -0.50 11.10 0.92
C PRO A 111 0.17 10.62 2.21
N ASP A 112 1.42 11.06 2.43
CA ASP A 112 2.09 11.04 3.74
C ASP A 112 2.16 9.67 4.46
N ASN A 113 2.22 8.55 3.72
CA ASN A 113 2.30 7.22 4.36
C ASN A 113 3.69 7.02 4.95
N HIS A 114 3.77 6.60 6.22
CA HIS A 114 5.04 6.22 6.83
C HIS A 114 5.29 4.73 6.63
N TRP A 115 6.03 4.36 5.59
CA TRP A 115 6.42 2.97 5.32
C TRP A 115 7.67 2.58 6.09
N GLU A 116 7.73 1.35 6.58
CA GLU A 116 8.94 0.73 7.13
C GLU A 116 9.10 -0.68 6.55
N GLY A 117 10.32 -1.03 6.18
CA GLY A 117 10.63 -2.30 5.54
C GLY A 117 12.09 -2.44 5.12
N ILE A 118 12.38 -3.42 4.28
CA ILE A 118 13.73 -3.74 3.80
C ILE A 118 13.96 -2.99 2.48
N PRO A 119 14.92 -2.06 2.37
CA PRO A 119 15.22 -1.34 1.13
C PRO A 119 15.57 -2.28 -0.05
N GLY A 120 15.24 -1.86 -1.27
CA GLY A 120 15.67 -2.58 -2.49
C GLY A 120 17.20 -2.72 -2.57
N THR A 121 17.93 -1.67 -2.17
CA THR A 121 19.39 -1.64 -2.03
C THR A 121 19.93 -2.74 -1.11
N ALA A 122 19.31 -2.94 0.06
CA ALA A 122 19.75 -3.96 1.01
C ALA A 122 19.59 -5.39 0.44
N ILE A 123 18.59 -5.63 -0.41
CA ILE A 123 18.46 -6.93 -1.10
C ILE A 123 19.53 -7.09 -2.20
N ILE A 124 19.90 -6.02 -2.91
CA ILE A 124 21.03 -6.04 -3.86
C ILE A 124 22.35 -6.36 -3.15
N ASP A 125 22.62 -5.74 -2.00
CA ASP A 125 23.85 -5.99 -1.23
C ASP A 125 23.96 -7.45 -0.75
N LEU A 126 22.83 -8.06 -0.36
CA LEU A 126 22.78 -9.44 0.14
C LEU A 126 22.76 -10.49 -0.99
N ALA A 127 22.22 -10.14 -2.15
CA ALA A 127 22.15 -10.99 -3.34
C ALA A 127 22.51 -10.20 -4.60
N PRO A 128 23.81 -9.98 -4.88
CA PRO A 128 24.23 -9.13 -5.99
C PRO A 128 23.75 -9.63 -7.37
N PRO A 129 23.21 -8.74 -8.22
CA PRO A 129 22.86 -9.04 -9.60
C PRO A 129 24.11 -9.16 -10.48
N ASP A 130 23.97 -9.85 -11.62
CA ASP A 130 24.97 -9.77 -12.68
C ASP A 130 25.06 -8.34 -13.25
N PRO A 131 26.24 -7.84 -13.68
CA PRO A 131 26.39 -6.49 -14.23
C PRO A 131 25.53 -6.18 -15.47
N GLU A 132 25.06 -7.17 -16.22
CA GLU A 132 24.15 -6.98 -17.37
C GLU A 132 22.67 -6.82 -16.97
N VAL A 133 22.33 -6.91 -15.67
CA VAL A 133 20.94 -6.78 -15.20
C VAL A 133 20.42 -5.36 -15.35
N THR A 134 19.31 -5.23 -16.08
CA THR A 134 18.64 -3.94 -16.34
C THR A 134 17.30 -3.82 -15.62
N HIS A 135 16.66 -4.94 -15.28
CA HIS A 135 15.30 -5.00 -14.74
C HIS A 135 15.17 -6.05 -13.63
N VAL A 136 14.15 -5.87 -12.80
CA VAL A 136 13.73 -6.80 -11.76
C VAL A 136 12.27 -7.17 -12.02
N MET A 137 11.96 -8.46 -12.18
CA MET A 137 10.58 -8.94 -12.13
C MET A 137 10.23 -9.30 -10.69
N VAL A 138 9.19 -8.67 -10.15
CA VAL A 138 8.73 -8.87 -8.77
C VAL A 138 7.54 -9.81 -8.81
N TRP A 139 7.64 -10.94 -8.10
CA TRP A 139 6.67 -12.03 -8.11
C TRP A 139 5.89 -12.11 -6.81
N ALA A 140 4.56 -12.19 -6.89
CA ALA A 140 3.66 -12.37 -5.76
C ALA A 140 3.15 -13.81 -5.61
N GLU A 141 2.46 -14.04 -4.49
CA GLU A 141 1.49 -15.12 -4.37
C GLU A 141 0.52 -15.16 -5.57
N TYR A 142 0.09 -16.38 -5.93
CA TYR A 142 -0.82 -16.66 -7.03
C TYR A 142 -0.39 -16.15 -8.42
N GLY A 143 0.90 -15.85 -8.61
CA GLY A 143 1.49 -15.60 -9.93
C GLY A 143 1.24 -14.19 -10.50
N TYR A 144 0.76 -13.25 -9.68
CA TYR A 144 0.80 -11.85 -10.06
C TYR A 144 2.26 -11.37 -10.12
N SER A 145 2.58 -10.49 -11.08
CA SER A 145 3.94 -10.00 -11.28
C SER A 145 3.95 -8.56 -11.80
N ALA A 146 5.05 -7.83 -11.54
CA ALA A 146 5.32 -6.53 -12.15
C ALA A 146 6.83 -6.38 -12.40
N ASN A 147 7.18 -5.90 -13.59
CA ASN A 147 8.55 -5.54 -13.94
C ASN A 147 8.89 -4.13 -13.45
N ILE A 148 10.12 -3.95 -12.98
CA ILE A 148 10.65 -2.70 -12.43
C ILE A 148 12.03 -2.48 -13.07
N ARG A 149 12.33 -1.27 -13.57
CA ARG A 149 13.70 -0.96 -14.03
C ARG A 149 14.63 -1.00 -12.81
N MET A 150 15.86 -1.46 -12.96
CA MET A 150 16.81 -1.52 -11.83
C MET A 150 17.01 -0.14 -11.18
N SER A 151 16.95 0.94 -11.96
CA SER A 151 16.96 2.33 -11.47
C SER A 151 15.76 2.70 -10.60
N ASP A 152 14.57 2.17 -10.87
CA ASP A 152 13.39 2.40 -10.04
C ASP A 152 13.41 1.51 -8.79
N PHE A 153 13.92 0.28 -8.91
CA PHE A 153 14.07 -0.66 -7.79
C PHE A 153 15.09 -0.18 -6.74
N LEU A 154 16.10 0.57 -7.19
CA LEU A 154 17.14 1.19 -6.37
C LEU A 154 16.82 2.65 -5.97
N ALA A 155 15.67 3.20 -6.38
CA ALA A 155 15.31 4.59 -6.06
C ALA A 155 14.99 4.76 -4.57
N ASP A 156 15.36 5.92 -4.01
CA ASP A 156 15.11 6.27 -2.61
C ASP A 156 13.65 6.02 -2.20
N GLY A 157 13.45 5.37 -1.05
CA GLY A 157 12.13 4.97 -0.56
C GLY A 157 11.54 3.70 -1.19
N THR A 158 12.19 3.08 -2.18
CA THR A 158 11.75 1.78 -2.71
C THR A 158 12.14 0.65 -1.78
N MET A 159 11.15 -0.08 -1.26
CA MET A 159 11.34 -1.07 -0.20
C MET A 159 10.30 -2.17 -0.19
N PHE A 160 10.68 -3.33 0.36
CA PHE A 160 9.76 -4.36 0.80
C PHE A 160 9.19 -3.97 2.17
N ALA A 161 8.15 -3.14 2.13
CA ALA A 161 7.42 -2.68 3.32
C ALA A 161 6.77 -3.85 4.06
N THR A 162 6.95 -3.87 5.37
CA THR A 162 6.35 -4.81 6.33
C THR A 162 5.38 -4.10 7.28
N HIS A 163 5.54 -2.78 7.44
CA HIS A 163 4.71 -1.91 8.28
C HIS A 163 4.29 -0.64 7.52
N ARG A 164 3.21 -0.02 7.99
CA ARG A 164 2.73 1.29 7.56
C ARG A 164 2.17 2.03 8.79
N ASP A 165 2.55 3.29 8.97
CA ASP A 165 2.16 4.15 10.10
C ASP A 165 2.44 3.51 11.49
N GLY A 166 3.53 2.74 11.58
CA GLY A 166 3.97 2.04 12.80
C GLY A 166 3.30 0.69 13.06
N GLU A 167 2.30 0.29 12.29
CA GLU A 167 1.61 -1.00 12.42
C GLU A 167 2.02 -1.98 11.31
N ARG A 168 2.02 -3.29 11.61
CA ARG A 168 2.18 -4.33 10.57
C ARG A 168 1.08 -4.18 9.54
N LEU A 169 1.41 -4.41 8.26
CA LEU A 169 0.43 -4.33 7.18
C LEU A 169 -0.80 -5.23 7.46
N PRO A 170 -2.01 -4.80 7.10
CA PRO A 170 -3.16 -5.69 6.99
C PRO A 170 -2.98 -6.75 5.88
N LEU A 171 -3.68 -7.88 6.00
CA LEU A 171 -3.63 -8.99 5.04
C LEU A 171 -4.01 -8.56 3.62
N ASP A 172 -5.13 -7.85 3.47
CA ASP A 172 -5.62 -7.31 2.21
C ASP A 172 -4.74 -6.18 1.63
N HIS A 173 -3.92 -5.53 2.46
CA HIS A 173 -2.97 -4.50 2.08
C HIS A 173 -1.53 -4.98 1.80
N GLY A 174 -1.23 -6.27 2.05
CA GLY A 174 -0.02 -6.91 1.53
C GLY A 174 0.75 -7.80 2.51
N PHE A 175 0.30 -7.98 3.74
CA PHE A 175 1.01 -8.82 4.73
C PHE A 175 1.30 -10.24 4.20
N PRO A 176 2.52 -10.78 4.35
CA PRO A 176 3.59 -10.31 5.24
C PRO A 176 4.37 -9.10 4.69
N ILE A 177 4.59 -9.04 3.38
CA ILE A 177 5.43 -8.04 2.74
C ILE A 177 4.80 -7.56 1.42
N ARG A 178 4.94 -6.27 1.13
CA ARG A 178 4.69 -5.71 -0.19
C ARG A 178 5.91 -4.94 -0.67
N LEU A 179 6.13 -4.89 -1.98
CA LEU A 179 6.93 -3.83 -2.56
C LEU A 179 6.14 -2.51 -2.49
N VAL A 180 6.85 -1.42 -2.21
CA VAL A 180 6.43 -0.04 -2.40
C VAL A 180 7.46 0.62 -3.30
N VAL A 181 7.00 1.24 -4.39
CA VAL A 181 7.82 2.05 -5.31
C VAL A 181 7.16 3.43 -5.38
N PRO A 182 7.55 4.40 -4.53
CA PRO A 182 6.82 5.65 -4.30
C PRO A 182 6.46 6.45 -5.56
N HIS A 183 7.41 6.55 -6.49
CA HIS A 183 7.32 7.40 -7.67
C HIS A 183 6.58 6.75 -8.85
N LEU A 184 6.09 5.51 -8.70
CA LEU A 184 5.33 4.79 -9.73
C LEU A 184 3.90 4.47 -9.26
N TYR A 185 3.00 4.23 -10.21
CA TYR A 185 1.65 3.79 -9.86
C TYR A 185 1.63 2.44 -9.13
N ALA A 186 0.68 2.33 -8.20
CA ALA A 186 0.47 1.26 -7.23
C ALA A 186 0.50 -0.20 -7.73
N TRP A 187 0.34 -0.46 -9.03
CA TRP A 187 0.43 -1.84 -9.54
C TRP A 187 1.87 -2.36 -9.59
N LYS A 188 2.85 -1.46 -9.74
CA LYS A 188 4.28 -1.74 -9.55
C LYS A 188 4.64 -2.05 -8.10
N SER A 189 3.86 -1.51 -7.15
CA SER A 189 3.99 -1.78 -5.71
C SER A 189 3.34 -3.12 -5.33
N VAL A 190 3.95 -4.23 -5.78
CA VAL A 190 3.44 -5.60 -5.67
C VAL A 190 3.09 -6.01 -4.22
N LYS A 191 1.91 -6.59 -3.98
CA LYS A 191 1.53 -7.16 -2.67
C LYS A 191 1.88 -8.65 -2.57
N TRP A 192 2.09 -9.14 -1.35
CA TRP A 192 2.31 -10.57 -1.07
C TRP A 192 3.52 -11.13 -1.83
N VAL A 193 4.64 -10.39 -1.81
CA VAL A 193 5.83 -10.74 -2.59
C VAL A 193 6.42 -12.07 -2.09
N ARG A 194 6.85 -12.91 -3.05
CA ARG A 194 7.54 -14.19 -2.84
C ARG A 194 8.91 -14.24 -3.50
N ALA A 195 9.17 -13.45 -4.53
CA ALA A 195 10.49 -13.41 -5.14
C ALA A 195 10.77 -12.13 -5.92
N ILE A 196 12.05 -11.91 -6.21
CA ILE A 196 12.50 -11.12 -7.34
C ILE A 196 13.37 -11.96 -8.29
N GLU A 197 13.26 -11.66 -9.58
CA GLU A 197 14.04 -12.24 -10.66
C GLU A 197 14.82 -11.14 -11.36
N TYR A 198 16.15 -11.26 -11.39
CA TYR A 198 17.01 -10.35 -12.13
C TYR A 198 17.00 -10.67 -13.62
N MET A 199 16.71 -9.65 -14.43
CA MET A 199 16.56 -9.76 -15.88
C MET A 199 17.54 -8.83 -16.61
N VAL A 200 18.31 -9.38 -17.55
CA VAL A 200 19.22 -8.61 -18.42
C VAL A 200 18.48 -7.83 -19.52
N LYS A 201 17.24 -8.21 -19.81
CA LYS A 201 16.31 -7.52 -20.71
C LYS A 201 14.93 -7.48 -20.08
N ASP A 202 14.17 -6.44 -20.36
CA ASP A 202 12.83 -6.32 -19.81
C ASP A 202 11.85 -7.38 -20.33
N ARG A 203 10.84 -7.68 -19.52
CA ARG A 203 9.73 -8.58 -19.82
C ARG A 203 8.50 -8.04 -19.10
N ARG A 204 7.38 -7.87 -19.81
CA ARG A 204 6.14 -7.33 -19.22
C ARG A 204 5.66 -8.17 -18.03
N GLY A 205 5.17 -7.49 -17.00
CA GLY A 205 4.46 -8.09 -15.88
C GLY A 205 2.97 -8.32 -16.18
N PHE A 206 2.22 -8.71 -15.15
CA PHE A 206 0.83 -9.12 -15.27
C PHE A 206 -0.07 -8.03 -15.87
N TRP A 207 0.03 -6.78 -15.44
CA TRP A 207 -0.83 -5.72 -15.98
C TRP A 207 -0.29 -5.13 -17.27
N GLU A 208 1.02 -5.16 -17.46
CA GLU A 208 1.71 -4.64 -18.64
C GLU A 208 1.41 -5.49 -19.89
N GLU A 209 1.30 -6.82 -19.75
CA GLU A 209 0.72 -7.73 -20.76
C GLU A 209 -0.75 -7.41 -21.08
N ARG A 210 -1.46 -6.73 -20.17
CA ARG A 210 -2.90 -6.44 -20.23
C ARG A 210 -3.17 -4.97 -20.57
N GLY A 211 -2.20 -4.29 -21.17
CA GLY A 211 -2.34 -2.94 -21.69
C GLY A 211 -2.12 -1.81 -20.69
N TYR A 212 -1.55 -2.10 -19.51
CA TYR A 212 -1.03 -1.05 -18.62
C TYR A 212 0.36 -0.61 -19.09
N HIS A 213 0.73 0.62 -18.75
CA HIS A 213 2.00 1.20 -19.18
C HIS A 213 3.20 0.48 -18.56
N ASN A 214 4.26 0.25 -19.33
CA ASN A 214 5.41 -0.48 -18.82
C ASN A 214 6.21 0.26 -17.72
N VAL A 215 6.42 1.58 -17.84
CA VAL A 215 7.07 2.41 -16.80
C VAL A 215 6.18 2.74 -15.58
N ALA A 216 5.00 3.33 -15.79
CA ALA A 216 4.01 3.68 -14.75
C ALA A 216 4.21 5.00 -13.95
N ASP A 217 4.81 6.04 -14.53
CA ASP A 217 4.92 7.37 -13.90
C ASP A 217 3.54 8.05 -13.69
N PRO A 218 3.15 8.41 -12.44
CA PRO A 218 1.85 8.99 -12.15
C PRO A 218 1.72 10.46 -12.54
N TRP A 219 2.83 11.20 -12.61
CA TRP A 219 2.89 12.62 -12.97
C TRP A 219 2.82 12.82 -14.48
N ARG A 220 3.37 11.88 -15.24
CA ARG A 220 3.24 11.79 -16.71
C ARG A 220 1.93 11.13 -17.17
N GLU A 221 1.05 10.75 -16.25
CA GLU A 221 -0.17 9.98 -16.51
C GLU A 221 0.05 8.69 -17.33
N GLN A 222 1.21 8.03 -17.14
CA GLN A 222 1.55 6.77 -17.82
C GLN A 222 0.71 5.61 -17.25
N ARG A 223 -0.55 5.50 -17.68
CA ARG A 223 -1.52 4.51 -17.18
C ARG A 223 -1.61 3.28 -18.07
N TYR A 224 -1.55 3.47 -19.39
CA TYR A 224 -1.81 2.44 -20.41
C TYR A 224 -0.72 2.36 -21.47
N SER A 225 -0.57 1.18 -22.09
CA SER A 225 0.51 0.89 -23.04
C SER A 225 0.46 1.71 -24.34
N TYR A 226 -0.70 2.25 -24.72
CA TYR A 226 -0.82 3.14 -25.88
C TYR A 226 -0.13 4.51 -25.68
N GLN A 227 0.38 4.79 -24.47
CA GLN A 227 1.11 6.00 -24.12
C GLN A 227 2.63 5.78 -24.02
N GLU A 228 3.12 4.56 -24.31
CA GLU A 228 4.53 4.19 -24.25
C GLU A 228 5.33 4.85 -25.40
N ASP A 229 6.46 5.48 -25.05
CA ASP A 229 7.43 6.01 -26.01
C ASP A 229 8.37 4.88 -26.53
N GLU A 230 9.14 5.13 -27.61
CA GLU A 230 10.11 4.14 -28.11
C GLU A 230 11.17 3.83 -27.05
N GLY A 231 11.26 2.55 -26.66
CA GLY A 231 12.18 2.07 -25.63
C GLY A 231 11.60 2.01 -24.21
N ASP A 232 10.37 2.50 -23.97
CA ASP A 232 9.71 2.35 -22.65
C ASP A 232 9.39 0.89 -22.31
N ALA A 233 9.27 0.02 -23.32
CA ALA A 233 8.78 -1.35 -23.16
C ALA A 233 9.27 -2.32 -24.25
N PRO A 234 9.33 -3.62 -23.96
CA PRO A 234 9.40 -4.65 -25.00
C PRO A 234 8.07 -4.76 -25.75
N PRO A 235 8.03 -5.44 -26.92
CA PRO A 235 6.79 -5.70 -27.64
C PRO A 235 5.70 -6.34 -26.76
N LEU A 236 4.43 -6.08 -27.12
CA LEU A 236 3.24 -6.76 -26.60
C LEU A 236 3.07 -8.14 -27.27
#